data_AF-A0A151L2W3-F1
#
_entry.id   AF-A0A151L2W3-F1
#
_cell.length_a   1.000
_cell.length_b   1.000
_cell.length_c   1.000
_cell.angle_alpha   90.00
_cell.angle_beta   90.00
_cell.angle_gamma   90.00
#
_symmetry.space_group_name_H-M   'P 1'
#
loop_
_entity.id
_entity.type
_entity.pdbx_description
1 polymer ?
#
loop_
_entity_poly.entity_id
_entity_poly.type
_entity_poly.pdbx_seq_one_letter_code
_entity_poly.pdbx_strand_id
1 'polypeptide(L)'
;HILLLLLIWSFYKTYKVNPGNIPDNYEWKVEPNIGRIKEREKTGELRYCIHEKKYKPDRSHYCRAIEKNVLKMDHYCPWVANCVGFYNYKFFLLSLFYANICCLYVNINCYTSFPNFYSNPNILFNEVFYLFLEIVLASVIL
;
A
#
# COMPACT_ATOMS: atom_id res chain seq x y z
N HIS A 1 -11.01 19.53 1.47
CA HIS A 1 -10.03 19.45 2.57
C HIS A 1 -10.11 18.14 3.37
N ILE A 2 -11.27 17.72 3.91
CA ILE A 2 -11.38 16.49 4.71
C ILE A 2 -10.82 15.25 4.00
N LEU A 3 -11.22 15.02 2.75
CA LEU A 3 -10.77 13.86 1.98
C LEU A 3 -9.24 13.84 1.78
N LEU A 4 -8.65 15.01 1.50
CA LEU A 4 -7.20 15.15 1.38
C LEU A 4 -6.49 14.84 2.71
N LEU A 5 -7.04 15.30 3.84
CA LEU A 5 -6.50 14.97 5.16
C LEU A 5 -6.56 13.47 5.45
N LEU A 6 -7.65 12.80 5.09
CA LEU A 6 -7.79 11.34 5.23
C LEU A 6 -6.78 10.60 4.38
N LEU A 7 -6.57 11.01 3.12
CA LEU A 7 -5.57 10.45 2.22
C LEU A 7 -4.15 10.61 2.79
N ILE A 8 -3.77 11.83 3.17
CA ILE A 8 -2.44 12.10 3.73
C ILE A 8 -2.23 11.29 5.01
N TRP A 9 -3.24 11.24 5.88
CA TRP A 9 -3.16 10.50 7.13
C TRP A 9 -2.99 8.99 6.90
N SER A 10 -3.84 8.38 6.06
CA SER A 10 -3.73 6.95 5.78
C SER A 10 -2.40 6.61 5.08
N PHE A 11 -1.94 7.46 4.17
CA PHE A 11 -0.66 7.26 3.49
C PHE A 11 0.50 7.33 4.49
N TYR A 12 0.51 8.35 5.34
CA TYR A 12 1.49 8.48 6.42
C TYR A 12 1.50 7.26 7.35
N LYS A 13 0.33 6.75 7.73
CA LYS A 13 0.21 5.54 8.55
C LYS A 13 0.75 4.31 7.81
N THR A 14 0.52 4.18 6.52
CA THR A 14 1.09 3.09 5.71
C THR A 14 2.62 3.14 5.67
N TYR A 15 3.17 4.33 5.45
CA TYR A 15 4.61 4.57 5.43
C TYR A 15 5.27 4.31 6.80
N LYS A 16 4.70 4.83 7.89
CA LYS A 16 5.37 4.80 9.21
C LYS A 16 5.08 3.55 10.05
N VAL A 17 3.91 2.94 9.92
CA VAL A 17 3.56 1.80 10.78
C VAL A 17 4.40 0.59 10.36
N ASN A 18 5.08 -0.01 11.34
CA ASN A 18 5.81 -1.26 11.12
C ASN A 18 4.83 -2.33 10.60
N PRO A 19 5.15 -3.05 9.51
CA PRO A 19 4.20 -4.01 8.91
C PRO A 19 3.92 -5.25 9.78
N GLY A 20 4.73 -5.46 10.82
CA GLY A 20 4.65 -6.59 11.74
C GLY A 20 5.83 -7.53 11.54
N ASN A 21 6.53 -7.87 12.62
CA ASN A 21 7.67 -8.78 12.60
C ASN A 21 7.39 -9.97 13.52
N ILE A 22 8.07 -11.08 13.27
CA ILE A 22 8.01 -12.24 14.16
C ILE A 22 8.69 -11.90 15.50
N PRO A 23 8.01 -12.06 16.65
CA PRO A 23 8.57 -11.79 17.97
C PRO A 23 9.90 -12.50 18.20
N ASP A 24 10.81 -11.86 18.94
CA ASP A 24 12.12 -12.40 19.24
C ASP A 24 12.11 -13.19 20.56
N ASN A 25 11.42 -14.33 20.58
CA ASN A 25 11.24 -15.15 21.77
C ASN A 25 11.60 -16.63 21.52
N TYR A 26 11.59 -17.42 22.60
CA TYR A 26 11.91 -18.86 22.55
C TYR A 26 10.98 -19.64 21.60
N GLU A 27 9.68 -19.31 21.59
CA GLU A 27 8.67 -19.95 20.74
C GLU A 27 9.07 -19.90 19.25
N TRP A 28 9.44 -18.73 18.73
CA TRP A 28 9.76 -18.62 17.31
C TRP A 28 11.19 -19.02 16.95
N LYS A 29 12.10 -19.11 17.92
CA LYS A 29 13.51 -19.47 17.68
C LYS A 29 13.81 -20.95 17.84
N VAL A 30 13.16 -21.60 18.80
CA VAL A 30 13.54 -22.94 19.25
C VAL A 30 12.37 -23.91 19.10
N GLU A 31 11.23 -23.59 19.72
CA GLU A 31 10.13 -24.54 19.85
C GLU A 31 8.78 -23.87 19.58
N PRO A 32 8.34 -23.84 18.31
CA PRO A 32 7.09 -23.19 17.94
C PRO A 32 5.89 -24.03 18.38
N ASN A 33 4.80 -23.36 18.76
CA ASN A 33 3.54 -24.06 19.03
C ASN A 33 2.97 -24.61 17.71
N ILE A 34 3.25 -25.89 17.44
CA ILE A 34 2.88 -26.60 16.20
C ILE A 34 1.36 -26.57 15.97
N GLY A 35 0.56 -26.59 17.03
CA GLY A 35 -0.91 -26.52 16.94
C GLY A 35 -1.44 -25.20 16.38
N ARG A 36 -0.64 -24.13 16.42
CA ARG A 36 -1.00 -22.80 15.89
C ARG A 36 -0.54 -22.56 14.45
N ILE A 37 0.37 -23.38 13.93
CA ILE A 37 0.96 -23.21 12.60
C ILE A 37 0.41 -24.31 11.71
N LYS A 38 -0.29 -23.95 10.63
CA LYS A 38 -0.89 -24.90 9.69
C LYS A 38 -0.08 -25.04 8.40
N GLU A 39 0.59 -23.98 7.98
CA GLU A 39 1.38 -23.98 6.75
C GLU A 39 2.67 -24.80 6.93
N ARG A 40 3.05 -25.53 5.88
CA ARG A 40 4.23 -26.39 5.83
C ARG A 40 5.00 -26.14 4.55
N GLU A 41 6.26 -26.54 4.54
CA GLU A 41 7.02 -26.68 3.30
C GLU A 41 6.54 -27.90 2.51
N LYS A 42 7.00 -28.04 1.26
CA LYS A 42 6.65 -29.20 0.42
C LYS A 42 7.11 -30.52 1.02
N THR A 43 8.14 -30.49 1.87
CA THR A 43 8.66 -31.64 2.63
C THR A 43 7.75 -32.05 3.79
N GLY A 44 6.74 -31.24 4.13
CA GLY A 44 5.89 -31.43 5.31
C GLY A 44 6.44 -30.80 6.59
N GLU A 45 7.63 -30.21 6.54
CA GLU A 45 8.26 -29.55 7.69
C GLU A 45 7.69 -28.16 7.97
N LEU A 46 7.90 -27.65 9.18
CA LEU A 46 7.56 -26.27 9.51
C LEU A 46 8.40 -25.30 8.69
N ARG A 47 7.75 -24.26 8.18
CA ARG A 47 8.42 -23.20 7.43
C ARG A 47 9.44 -22.49 8.32
N TYR A 48 10.69 -22.38 7.86
CA TYR A 48 11.76 -21.71 8.61
C TYR A 48 12.37 -20.56 7.81
N CYS A 49 12.87 -19.54 8.51
CA CYS A 49 13.65 -18.45 7.92
C CYS A 49 15.11 -18.58 8.32
N ILE A 50 15.97 -18.88 7.34
CA ILE A 50 17.43 -18.98 7.56
C ILE A 50 18.07 -17.63 7.92
N HIS A 51 17.52 -16.51 7.42
CA HIS A 51 18.10 -15.18 7.62
C HIS A 51 17.91 -14.67 9.05
N GLU A 52 16.69 -14.80 9.59
CA GLU A 52 16.39 -14.40 10.97
C GLU A 52 16.54 -15.53 12.00
N LYS A 53 16.77 -16.77 11.54
CA LYS A 53 16.81 -17.98 12.37
C LYS A 53 15.54 -18.18 13.20
N LYS A 54 14.38 -18.06 12.55
CA LYS A 54 13.06 -18.17 13.17
C LYS A 54 12.12 -19.05 12.35
N TYR A 55 11.27 -19.81 13.04
CA TYR A 55 10.09 -20.43 12.42
C TYR A 55 9.12 -19.35 11.95
N LYS A 56 8.51 -19.58 10.79
CA LYS A 56 7.60 -18.65 10.14
C LYS A 56 6.16 -18.97 10.58
N PRO A 57 5.45 -18.03 11.23
CA PRO A 57 4.00 -18.12 11.36
C PRO A 57 3.34 -18.20 9.98
N ASP A 58 2.11 -18.72 9.94
CA ASP A 58 1.31 -18.79 8.72
C ASP A 58 1.24 -17.41 8.04
N ARG A 59 1.37 -17.40 6.71
CA ARG A 59 1.36 -16.22 5.85
C ARG A 59 2.49 -15.21 6.09
N SER A 60 3.51 -15.54 6.88
CA SER A 60 4.69 -14.69 7.00
C SER A 60 5.71 -14.97 5.89
N HIS A 61 6.40 -13.92 5.45
CA HIS A 61 7.43 -14.02 4.40
C HIS A 61 8.60 -13.07 4.70
N TYR A 62 9.80 -13.48 4.28
CA TYR A 62 11.00 -12.65 4.41
C TYR A 62 11.03 -11.61 3.29
N CYS A 63 10.99 -10.33 3.68
CA CYS A 63 11.05 -9.18 2.78
C CYS A 63 12.51 -8.73 2.66
N ARG A 64 13.19 -9.04 1.54
CA ARG A 64 14.62 -8.68 1.35
C ARG A 64 14.86 -7.18 1.43
N ALA A 65 13.93 -6.36 0.97
CA ALA A 65 14.06 -4.90 0.97
C ALA A 65 14.11 -4.28 2.39
N ILE A 66 13.49 -4.92 3.38
CA ILE A 66 13.56 -4.47 4.79
C ILE A 66 14.31 -5.46 5.69
N GLU A 67 14.88 -6.50 5.09
CA GLU A 67 15.65 -7.57 5.72
C GLU A 67 14.97 -8.25 6.91
N LYS A 68 13.63 -8.35 6.89
CA LYS A 68 12.85 -8.92 7.99
C LYS A 68 11.74 -9.86 7.54
N ASN A 69 11.36 -10.81 8.40
CA ASN A 69 10.10 -11.54 8.22
C ASN A 69 8.91 -10.67 8.58
N VAL A 70 8.03 -10.47 7.61
CA VAL A 70 6.81 -9.67 7.75
C VAL A 70 5.63 -10.59 8.02
N LEU A 71 4.87 -10.28 9.08
CA LEU A 71 3.63 -10.99 9.40
C LEU A 71 2.56 -10.69 8.35
N LYS A 72 1.86 -11.72 7.86
CA LYS A 72 0.83 -11.60 6.80
C LYS A 72 1.31 -10.69 5.67
N MET A 73 2.53 -10.93 5.19
CA MET A 73 3.16 -10.10 4.17
C MET A 73 2.33 -10.13 2.90
N ASP A 74 2.08 -8.95 2.34
CA ASP A 74 1.48 -8.79 1.03
C ASP A 74 2.60 -8.54 0.00
N HIS A 75 3.24 -7.37 0.07
CA HIS A 75 4.37 -7.03 -0.81
C HIS A 75 5.27 -5.95 -0.20
N TYR A 76 6.46 -5.76 -0.78
CA TYR A 76 7.23 -4.53 -0.59
C TYR A 76 6.71 -3.47 -1.57
N CYS A 77 6.29 -2.32 -1.06
CA CYS A 77 5.73 -1.26 -1.88
C CYS A 77 6.72 -0.10 -1.97
N PRO A 78 7.37 0.13 -3.14
CA PRO A 78 8.34 1.22 -3.29
C PRO A 78 7.72 2.61 -3.06
N TRP A 79 6.44 2.77 -3.40
CA TRP A 79 5.72 4.05 -3.30
C TRP A 79 5.55 4.56 -1.87
N VAL A 80 5.44 3.65 -0.91
CA VAL A 80 5.37 3.98 0.52
C VAL A 80 6.69 3.67 1.24
N ALA A 81 7.74 3.28 0.51
CA ALA A 81 9.04 2.89 1.05
C ALA A 81 8.96 1.96 2.27
N ASN A 82 8.01 1.02 2.26
CA ASN A 82 7.74 0.11 3.37
C ASN A 82 7.16 -1.20 2.83
N CYS A 83 7.32 -2.27 3.61
CA CYS A 83 6.63 -3.51 3.35
C CYS A 83 5.16 -3.37 3.82
N VAL A 84 4.20 -3.95 3.09
CA VAL A 84 2.78 -3.99 3.45
C VAL A 84 2.51 -5.36 4.08
N GLY A 85 2.05 -5.35 5.33
CA GLY A 85 1.84 -6.54 6.14
C GLY A 85 0.73 -6.35 7.18
N PHE A 86 0.67 -7.24 8.15
CA PHE A 86 -0.44 -7.36 9.09
C PHE A 86 -0.88 -6.04 9.75
N TYR A 87 0.04 -5.22 10.27
CA TYR A 87 -0.32 -4.03 11.05
C TYR A 87 -0.62 -2.79 10.20
N ASN A 88 -0.15 -2.73 8.94
CA ASN A 88 -0.36 -1.57 8.07
C ASN A 88 -1.27 -1.83 6.87
N TYR A 89 -1.69 -3.08 6.63
CA TYR A 89 -2.57 -3.45 5.52
C TYR A 89 -3.85 -2.61 5.43
N LYS A 90 -4.51 -2.35 6.57
CA LYS A 90 -5.72 -1.50 6.61
C LYS A 90 -5.42 -0.08 6.14
N PHE A 91 -4.30 0.50 6.58
CA PHE A 91 -3.93 1.87 6.20
C PHE A 91 -3.59 1.95 4.70
N PHE A 92 -2.93 0.92 4.17
CA PHE A 92 -2.65 0.82 2.74
C PHE A 92 -3.95 0.83 1.92
N LEU A 93 -4.92 -0.03 2.27
CA LEU A 93 -6.22 -0.06 1.59
C LEU A 93 -6.98 1.26 1.69
N LEU A 94 -6.99 1.89 2.87
CA LEU A 94 -7.60 3.21 3.04
C LEU A 94 -6.92 4.29 2.18
N SER A 95 -5.59 4.21 2.02
CA SER A 95 -4.84 5.14 1.17
C SER A 95 -5.23 4.99 -0.29
N LEU A 96 -5.33 3.76 -0.78
CA LEU A 96 -5.81 3.50 -2.14
C LEU A 96 -7.26 3.99 -2.32
N PHE A 97 -8.12 3.72 -1.35
CA PHE A 97 -9.53 4.14 -1.40
C PHE A 97 -9.67 5.67 -1.45
N TYR A 98 -9.02 6.40 -0.54
CA TYR A 98 -9.10 7.86 -0.54
C TYR A 98 -8.40 8.49 -1.75
N ALA A 99 -7.32 7.88 -2.26
CA ALA A 99 -6.68 8.32 -3.50
C ALA A 99 -7.65 8.22 -4.69
N ASN A 100 -8.35 7.10 -4.83
CA ASN A 100 -9.35 6.91 -5.88
C ASN A 100 -10.49 7.93 -5.80
N ILE A 101 -11.03 8.18 -4.59
CA ILE A 101 -12.08 9.20 -4.42
C ILE A 101 -11.55 10.60 -4.73
N CYS A 102 -10.31 10.94 -4.33
CA CYS A 102 -9.68 12.20 -4.69
C CYS A 102 -9.57 12.35 -6.22
N CYS A 103 -9.05 11.32 -6.90
CA CYS A 103 -8.92 11.33 -8.36
C CYS A 103 -10.28 11.48 -9.04
N LEU A 104 -11.31 10.76 -8.59
CA LEU A 104 -12.66 10.89 -9.14
C LEU A 104 -13.24 12.29 -8.91
N TYR A 105 -13.07 12.86 -7.71
CA TYR A 105 -13.51 14.21 -7.41
C TYR A 105 -12.83 15.24 -8.31
N VAL A 106 -11.51 15.17 -8.46
CA VAL A 106 -10.76 16.07 -9.35
C VAL A 106 -11.21 15.89 -10.80
N ASN A 107 -11.33 14.65 -11.29
CA ASN A 107 -11.75 14.37 -12.65
C ASN A 107 -13.13 14.96 -12.99
N ILE A 108 -14.12 14.81 -12.09
CA ILE A 108 -15.46 15.41 -12.28
C ILE A 108 -15.36 16.93 -12.37
N ASN A 109 -14.60 17.59 -11.49
CA ASN A 109 -14.44 19.05 -11.52
C ASN A 109 -13.71 19.54 -12.78
N CYS A 110 -12.68 18.81 -13.22
CA CYS A 110 -11.98 19.15 -14.46
C CYS A 110 -12.89 18.99 -15.68
N TYR A 111 -13.66 17.91 -15.74
CA TYR A 111 -14.61 17.65 -16.81
C TYR A 111 -15.71 18.72 -16.88
N THR A 112 -16.27 19.15 -15.75
CA THR A 112 -17.30 20.21 -15.72
C THR A 112 -16.74 21.60 -16.04
N SER A 113 -15.47 21.85 -15.71
CA SER A 113 -14.81 23.13 -15.97
C SER A 113 -14.32 23.26 -17.42
N PHE A 114 -14.05 22.14 -18.10
CA PHE A 114 -13.44 22.11 -19.42
C PHE A 114 -14.13 23.00 -20.47
N PRO A 115 -15.47 22.99 -20.63
CA PRO A 115 -16.15 23.83 -21.63
C PRO A 115 -15.91 25.33 -21.42
N ASN A 116 -15.86 25.77 -20.16
CA ASN A 116 -15.63 27.17 -19.81
C ASN A 116 -14.20 27.61 -20.11
N PHE A 117 -13.22 26.74 -19.85
CA PHE A 117 -11.82 27.00 -20.18
C PHE A 117 -11.59 26.99 -21.70
N TYR A 118 -12.15 26.01 -22.40
CA TYR A 118 -12.01 25.88 -23.85
C TYR A 118 -12.61 27.07 -24.62
N SER A 119 -13.73 27.61 -24.14
CA SER A 119 -14.45 28.70 -24.83
C SER A 119 -13.93 30.10 -24.48
N ASN A 120 -13.02 30.24 -23.51
CA ASN A 120 -12.53 31.53 -23.05
C ASN A 120 -11.29 31.97 -23.85
N PRO A 121 -11.37 33.06 -24.64
CA PRO A 121 -10.26 33.51 -25.50
C PRO A 121 -9.06 34.07 -24.73
N ASN A 122 -9.21 34.36 -23.42
CA ASN A 122 -8.13 34.89 -22.58
C ASN A 122 -7.27 33.79 -21.94
N ILE A 123 -7.67 32.52 -22.06
CA ILE A 123 -6.95 31.38 -21.49
C ILE A 123 -5.85 30.95 -22.45
N LEU A 124 -4.67 30.63 -21.92
CA LEU A 124 -3.54 30.14 -22.71
C LEU A 124 -3.83 28.70 -23.18
N PHE A 125 -3.42 28.38 -24.41
CA PHE A 125 -3.52 27.01 -24.95
C PHE A 125 -2.95 25.94 -23.99
N ASN A 126 -1.83 26.24 -23.33
CA ASN A 126 -1.20 25.34 -22.38
C ASN A 126 -2.12 24.99 -21.19
N GLU A 127 -2.92 25.93 -20.72
CA GLU A 127 -3.85 25.68 -19.60
C GLU A 127 -4.96 24.71 -20.02
N VAL A 128 -5.52 24.89 -21.22
CA VAL A 128 -6.52 23.97 -21.79
C VAL A 128 -5.90 22.59 -22.05
N PHE A 129 -4.66 22.56 -22.55
CA PHE A 129 -3.92 21.33 -22.80
C PHE A 129 -3.66 20.55 -21.50
N TYR A 130 -3.21 21.21 -20.43
CA TYR A 130 -2.97 20.54 -19.14
C TYR A 130 -4.27 20.04 -18.52
N LEU A 131 -5.36 20.81 -18.61
CA LEU A 131 -6.67 20.36 -18.13
C LEU A 131 -7.16 19.12 -18.90
N PHE A 132 -7.00 19.11 -20.23
CA PHE A 132 -7.32 17.95 -21.05
C PHE A 132 -6.46 16.74 -20.70
N LEU A 133 -5.15 16.94 -20.56
CA LEU A 133 -4.21 15.89 -20.19
C LEU A 133 -4.57 15.29 -18.83
N GLU A 134 -4.92 16.12 -17.84
CA GLU A 134 -5.34 15.66 -16.52
C GLU A 134 -6.62 14.81 -16.60
N ILE A 135 -7.61 15.22 -17.39
CA ILE A 135 -8.83 14.44 -17.61
C ILE A 135 -8.51 13.06 -18.21
N VAL A 136 -7.64 13.02 -19.23
CA VAL A 136 -7.23 11.77 -19.88
C VAL A 136 -6.42 10.87 -18.94
N LEU A 137 -5.46 11.43 -18.20
CA LEU A 137 -4.67 10.65 -17.25
C LEU A 137 -5.54 10.08 -16.13
N ALA A 138 -6.45 10.89 -15.58
CA ALA A 138 -7.34 10.45 -14.52
C ALA A 138 -8.35 9.39 -15.02
N SER A 139 -8.81 9.46 -16.27
CA SER A 139 -9.72 8.43 -16.83
C SER A 139 -9.03 7.12 -17.21
N VAL A 140 -7.71 7.12 -17.40
CA VAL A 140 -6.91 5.90 -17.61
C VAL A 140 -6.54 5.24 -16.28
N ILE A 141 -6.42 6.02 -15.21
CA ILE A 141 -6.01 5.55 -13.87
C ILE A 141 -7.21 5.02 -13.06
N LEU A 142 -8.41 5.58 -13.27
CA LEU A 142 -9.68 5.14 -12.67
C LEU A 142 -10.25 3.92 -13.40
#